data_AF-A0A4Q2JQ56-F1
#
_entry.id   AF-A0A4Q2JQ56-F1
#
_cell.length_a   1.000
_cell.length_b   1.000
_cell.length_c   1.000
_cell.angle_alpha   90.00
_cell.angle_beta   90.00
_cell.angle_gamma   90.00
#
_symmetry.space_group_name_H-M   'P 1'
#
loop_
_entity.id
_entity.type
_entity.pdbx_description
1 polymer ?
#
loop_
_entity_poly.entity_id
_entity_poly.type
_entity_poly.pdbx_seq_one_letter_code
_entity_poly.pdbx_strand_id
1 'polypeptide(L)'
;MHFTNTTRPDDHDHHHGVVERGFILDDIPGILWTPEPSAASAPLPLILLGHPGGLDRMRPRLVARATQAAAQGFAAATIELPGSGERPPSPDAEQARAELRAR
;
A
#
# COMPACT_ATOMS: atom_id res chain seq x y z
N MET A 1 -5.22 13.76 -4.35
CA MET A 1 -5.08 12.34 -4.73
C MET A 1 -5.61 12.14 -6.14
N HIS A 2 -4.84 11.52 -7.03
CA HIS A 2 -5.32 11.08 -8.35
C HIS A 2 -4.83 9.65 -8.65
N PHE A 3 -5.67 8.85 -9.30
CA PHE A 3 -5.31 7.47 -9.68
C PHE A 3 -4.50 7.46 -10.98
N THR A 4 -3.50 6.60 -11.04
CA THR A 4 -2.55 6.50 -12.17
C THR A 4 -2.71 5.22 -12.97
N ASN A 5 -3.17 4.14 -12.33
CA ASN A 5 -3.46 2.87 -13.00
C ASN A 5 -4.55 2.10 -12.24
N THR A 6 -5.06 1.04 -12.86
CA THR A 6 -5.95 0.07 -12.21
C THR A 6 -5.63 -1.31 -12.77
N THR A 7 -5.39 -2.26 -11.88
CA THR A 7 -5.08 -3.66 -12.24
C THR A 7 -5.82 -4.62 -11.32
N ARG A 8 -5.94 -5.88 -11.77
CA ARG A 8 -6.29 -7.00 -10.91
C ARG A 8 -5.03 -7.87 -10.82
N PRO A 9 -4.44 -8.08 -9.63
CA PRO A 9 -3.31 -8.98 -9.50
C PRO A 9 -3.71 -10.41 -9.92
N ASP A 10 -2.99 -10.99 -10.88
CA ASP A 10 -3.29 -12.32 -11.46
C ASP A 10 -2.95 -13.52 -10.55
N ASP A 11 -3.53 -14.68 -10.88
CA ASP A 11 -3.73 -15.91 -10.07
C ASP A 11 -2.50 -16.74 -9.74
N HIS A 12 -1.30 -16.33 -10.17
CA HIS A 12 -0.15 -17.22 -10.04
C HIS A 12 0.25 -17.49 -8.57
N ASP A 13 -0.23 -16.69 -7.61
CA ASP A 13 0.03 -16.83 -6.16
C ASP A 13 -1.23 -16.81 -5.25
N HIS A 14 -2.42 -17.19 -5.75
CA HIS A 14 -3.67 -17.30 -4.95
C HIS A 14 -4.15 -15.96 -4.35
N HIS A 15 -3.80 -14.82 -4.94
CA HIS A 15 -4.20 -13.49 -4.47
C HIS A 15 -5.41 -12.93 -5.22
N HIS A 16 -6.48 -13.73 -5.30
CA HIS A 16 -7.75 -13.32 -5.91
C HIS A 16 -8.58 -12.41 -4.98
N GLY A 17 -9.37 -11.50 -5.56
CA GLY A 17 -10.44 -10.78 -4.84
C GLY A 17 -10.19 -9.31 -4.51
N VAL A 18 -9.14 -8.68 -5.06
CA VAL A 18 -8.89 -7.24 -4.91
C VAL A 18 -8.69 -6.53 -6.24
N VAL A 19 -9.15 -5.29 -6.31
CA VAL A 19 -8.81 -4.32 -7.35
C VAL A 19 -7.69 -3.42 -6.83
N GLU A 20 -6.55 -3.44 -7.50
CA GLU A 20 -5.40 -2.60 -7.21
C GLU A 20 -5.47 -1.30 -8.03
N ARG A 21 -5.22 -0.16 -7.38
CA ARG A 21 -5.13 1.16 -8.03
C ARG A 21 -3.90 1.90 -7.54
N GLY A 22 -2.95 2.17 -8.42
CA GLY A 22 -1.89 3.13 -8.17
C GLY A 22 -2.47 4.55 -8.05
N PHE A 23 -1.93 5.36 -7.14
CA PHE A 23 -2.29 6.76 -6.98
C PHE A 23 -1.09 7.63 -6.63
N ILE A 24 -1.27 8.94 -6.80
CA ILE A 24 -0.36 9.97 -6.30
C ILE A 24 -1.14 10.91 -5.39
N LEU A 25 -0.59 11.20 -4.21
CA LEU A 25 -1.10 12.15 -3.23
C LEU A 25 0.02 13.11 -2.87
N ASP A 26 -0.09 14.38 -3.25
CA ASP A 26 0.93 15.41 -2.99
C ASP A 26 2.35 14.94 -3.37
N ASP A 27 2.46 14.43 -4.62
CA ASP A 27 3.68 13.84 -5.19
C ASP A 27 4.19 12.55 -4.52
N ILE A 28 3.41 11.96 -3.60
CA ILE A 28 3.72 10.69 -2.95
C ILE A 28 3.00 9.54 -3.68
N PRO A 29 3.75 8.60 -4.29
CA PRO A 29 3.17 7.38 -4.85
C PRO A 29 2.54 6.50 -3.77
N GLY A 30 1.44 5.87 -4.12
CA GLY A 30 0.76 4.91 -3.27
C GLY A 30 -0.04 3.90 -4.08
N ILE A 31 -0.51 2.88 -3.39
CA ILE A 31 -1.36 1.83 -3.96
C ILE A 31 -2.55 1.63 -3.03
N LEU A 32 -3.74 1.58 -3.61
CA LEU A 32 -5.00 1.28 -2.95
C LEU A 32 -5.52 -0.06 -3.46
N TRP A 33 -5.81 -0.98 -2.53
CA TRP A 33 -6.52 -2.22 -2.79
C TRP A 33 -7.91 -2.15 -2.19
N THR A 34 -8.92 -2.41 -3.01
CA THR A 34 -10.30 -2.56 -2.56
C THR A 34 -10.77 -3.99 -2.85
N PRO A 35 -11.63 -4.59 -2.02
CA PRO A 35 -12.38 -5.77 -2.42
C PRO A 35 -13.04 -5.57 -3.78
N GLU A 36 -13.24 -6.64 -4.53
CA GLU A 36 -14.06 -6.56 -5.74
C GLU A 36 -15.47 -6.05 -5.41
N PRO A 37 -16.13 -5.31 -6.31
CA PRO A 37 -17.43 -4.72 -6.04
C PRO A 37 -18.49 -5.82 -5.77
N SER A 38 -18.77 -6.08 -4.51
CA SER A 38 -20.07 -6.60 -4.06
C SER A 38 -21.08 -5.44 -4.19
N ALA A 39 -22.32 -5.72 -4.56
CA ALA A 39 -23.31 -4.78 -5.08
C ALA A 39 -23.68 -3.55 -4.21
N ALA A 40 -23.00 -3.30 -3.08
CA ALA A 40 -23.19 -2.14 -2.22
C ALA A 40 -21.93 -1.26 -2.15
N SER A 41 -22.05 -0.02 -2.62
CA SER A 41 -21.01 1.03 -2.62
C SER A 41 -20.83 1.68 -1.22
N ALA A 42 -20.88 0.88 -0.16
CA ALA A 42 -20.70 1.39 1.20
C ALA A 42 -19.23 1.78 1.45
N PRO A 43 -18.96 2.84 2.24
CA PRO A 43 -17.59 3.13 2.68
C PRO A 43 -16.98 1.91 3.40
N LEU A 44 -15.76 1.54 2.99
CA LEU A 44 -15.01 0.45 3.61
C LEU A 44 -14.04 1.02 4.66
N PRO A 45 -13.87 0.36 5.81
CA PRO A 45 -12.79 0.71 6.74
C PRO A 45 -11.44 0.52 6.04
N LEU A 46 -10.50 1.43 6.30
CA LEU A 46 -9.20 1.48 5.64
C LEU A 46 -8.07 1.09 6.60
N ILE A 47 -7.22 0.17 6.16
CA ILE A 47 -5.96 -0.18 6.82
C ILE A 47 -4.80 0.46 6.05
N LEU A 48 -3.94 1.21 6.76
CA LEU A 48 -2.68 1.68 6.21
C LEU A 48 -1.59 0.61 6.45
N LEU A 49 -1.07 0.02 5.38
CA LEU A 49 -0.07 -1.04 5.44
C LEU A 49 1.34 -0.44 5.51
N GLY A 50 2.04 -0.73 6.60
CA GLY A 50 3.48 -0.50 6.71
C GLY A 50 4.29 -1.56 5.96
N HIS A 51 5.40 -1.15 5.35
CA HIS A 51 6.31 -2.03 4.61
C HIS A 51 7.77 -1.56 4.73
N PRO A 52 8.75 -2.47 4.66
CA PRO A 52 10.16 -2.09 4.64
C PRO A 52 10.67 -1.86 3.22
N GLY A 53 11.16 -0.65 2.93
CA GLY A 53 11.77 -0.30 1.65
C GLY A 53 10.78 0.28 0.65
N GLY A 54 11.05 0.08 -0.65
CA GLY A 54 10.27 0.64 -1.75
C GLY A 54 9.04 -0.17 -2.15
N LEU A 55 8.02 0.50 -2.67
CA LEU A 55 6.76 -0.11 -3.10
C LEU A 55 6.97 -1.25 -4.10
N ASP A 56 7.78 -1.04 -5.13
CA ASP A 56 8.00 -2.04 -6.19
C ASP A 56 8.56 -3.35 -5.61
N ARG A 57 9.53 -3.24 -4.71
CA ARG A 57 10.15 -4.41 -4.06
C ARG A 57 9.15 -5.11 -3.14
N MET A 58 8.32 -4.34 -2.44
CA MET A 58 7.39 -4.87 -1.44
C MET A 58 6.03 -5.29 -2.01
N ARG A 59 5.74 -4.96 -3.28
CA ARG A 59 4.43 -5.17 -3.91
C ARG A 59 3.89 -6.60 -3.72
N PRO A 60 4.64 -7.70 -3.95
CA PRO A 60 4.09 -9.04 -3.75
C PRO A 60 3.61 -9.30 -2.31
N ARG A 61 4.36 -8.84 -1.31
CA ARG A 61 3.99 -9.00 0.12
C ARG A 61 2.81 -8.10 0.50
N LEU A 62 2.74 -6.91 -0.09
CA LEU A 62 1.66 -5.97 0.12
C LEU A 62 0.34 -6.49 -0.45
N VAL A 63 0.36 -7.04 -1.67
CA VAL A 63 -0.80 -7.69 -2.30
C VAL A 63 -1.33 -8.82 -1.42
N ALA A 64 -0.47 -9.72 -0.95
CA ALA A 64 -0.89 -10.81 -0.05
C ALA A 64 -1.60 -10.30 1.22
N ARG A 65 -1.07 -9.24 1.86
CA ARG A 65 -1.68 -8.62 3.04
C ARG A 65 -3.00 -7.91 2.70
N ALA A 66 -3.05 -7.23 1.56
CA ALA A 66 -4.25 -6.54 1.09
C ALA A 66 -5.39 -7.52 0.79
N THR A 67 -5.10 -8.66 0.16
CA THR A 67 -6.08 -9.73 -0.06
C THR A 67 -6.64 -10.28 1.25
N GLN A 68 -5.78 -10.50 2.25
CA GLN A 68 -6.21 -10.94 3.59
C GLN A 68 -7.08 -9.88 4.29
N ALA A 69 -6.76 -8.58 4.13
CA ALA A 69 -7.58 -7.49 4.65
C ALA A 69 -8.95 -7.40 3.95
N ALA A 70 -8.96 -7.57 2.62
CA ALA A 70 -10.17 -7.55 1.81
C ALA A 70 -11.13 -8.71 2.15
N ALA A 71 -10.59 -9.90 2.41
CA ALA A 71 -11.38 -11.04 2.89
C ALA A 71 -12.09 -10.76 4.24
N GLN A 72 -11.58 -9.80 5.03
CA GLN A 72 -12.18 -9.34 6.28
C GLN A 72 -13.04 -8.08 6.10
N GLY A 73 -13.27 -7.62 4.86
CA GLY A 73 -14.10 -6.46 4.55
C GLY A 73 -13.39 -5.10 4.64
N PHE A 74 -12.06 -5.08 4.69
CA PHE A 74 -11.27 -3.84 4.72
C PHE A 74 -10.75 -3.47 3.33
N ALA A 75 -10.68 -2.16 3.06
CA ALA A 75 -9.76 -1.65 2.06
C ALA A 75 -8.35 -1.54 2.67
N ALA A 76 -7.32 -1.61 1.84
CA ALA A 76 -5.94 -1.43 2.25
C ALA A 76 -5.25 -0.39 1.37
N ALA A 77 -4.43 0.47 1.96
CA ALA A 77 -3.59 1.39 1.22
C ALA A 77 -2.15 1.37 1.73
N THR A 78 -1.24 1.79 0.88
CA THR A 78 0.16 2.05 1.23
C THR A 78 0.63 3.30 0.49
N ILE A 79 1.69 3.92 1.01
CA ILE A 79 2.43 5.00 0.36
C ILE A 79 3.92 4.66 0.35
N GLU A 80 4.62 5.19 -0.66
CA GLU A 80 6.07 5.10 -0.73
C GLU A 80 6.68 5.83 0.46
N LEU A 81 7.68 5.26 1.13
CA LEU A 81 8.26 5.85 2.35
C LEU A 81 9.36 6.87 2.00
N PRO A 82 9.66 7.84 2.88
CA PRO A 82 10.83 8.70 2.70
C PRO A 82 12.13 7.88 2.58
N GLY A 83 12.96 8.20 1.60
CA GLY A 83 14.20 7.49 1.29
C GLY A 83 14.00 6.16 0.57
N SER A 84 12.84 5.94 -0.06
CA SER A 84 12.54 4.78 -0.90
C SER A 84 11.90 5.22 -2.22
N GLY A 85 12.04 4.39 -3.26
CA GLY A 85 11.73 4.79 -4.62
C GLY A 85 12.47 6.08 -4.98
N GLU A 86 11.73 7.05 -5.53
CA GLU A 86 12.25 8.39 -5.85
C GLU A 86 12.04 9.41 -4.72
N ARG A 87 11.50 9.00 -3.56
CA ARG A 87 11.24 9.95 -2.46
C ARG A 87 12.54 10.30 -1.74
N PRO A 88 12.82 11.59 -1.50
CA PRO A 88 14.00 11.99 -0.74
C PRO A 88 13.94 11.45 0.71
N PRO A 89 15.09 11.21 1.35
CA PRO A 89 15.15 10.88 2.77
C PRO A 89 14.51 11.96 3.63
N SER A 90 13.94 11.55 4.77
CA SER A 90 13.41 12.46 5.78
C SER A 90 14.40 12.58 6.94
N PRO A 91 14.92 13.78 7.24
CA PRO A 91 15.84 14.00 8.36
C PRO A 91 15.25 13.52 9.69
N ASP A 92 13.96 13.78 9.94
CA ASP A 92 13.27 13.34 11.17
C ASP A 92 13.20 11.81 11.27
N ALA A 93 12.93 11.12 10.15
CA ALA A 93 12.93 9.66 10.12
C ALA A 93 14.33 9.07 10.31
N GLU A 94 15.37 9.73 9.80
CA GLU A 94 16.77 9.34 10.02
C GLU A 94 17.17 9.54 11.48
N GLN A 95 16.80 10.67 12.07
CA GLN A 95 17.02 10.97 13.48
C GLN A 95 16.34 9.93 14.39
N ALA A 96 15.05 9.64 14.16
CA ALA A 96 14.32 8.61 14.92
C ALA A 96 14.98 7.22 14.81
N ARG A 97 15.50 6.86 13.62
CA ARG A 97 16.25 5.60 13.42
C ARG A 97 17.62 5.61 14.12
N ALA A 98 18.27 6.77 14.25
CA ALA A 98 19.51 6.90 14.99
C ALA A 98 19.28 6.73 16.50
N GLU A 99 18.23 7.36 17.02
CA GLU A 99 17.82 7.22 18.43
C GLU A 99 17.46 5.79 18.81
N LEU A 100 16.74 5.07 17.94
CA LEU A 100 16.42 3.66 18.17
C LEU A 100 17.66 2.75 18.21
N ARG A 101 18.71 3.08 17.44
CA ARG A 101 19.97 2.32 17.39
C ARG A 101 20.91 2.63 18.55
N ALA A 102 20.72 3.77 19.21
CA ALA A 102 21.53 4.18 20.36
C ALA A 102 21.01 3.62 21.70
N ARG A 103 19.90 2.87 21.69
CA ARG A 103 19.33 2.17 22.84
C ARG A 103 19.83 0.73 22.90
#